data_AF-A0A2Z3JF54-F1
#
_entry.id   AF-A0A2Z3JF54-F1
#
_cell.length_a   1.000
_cell.length_b   1.000
_cell.length_c   1.000
_cell.angle_alpha   90.00
_cell.angle_beta   90.00
_cell.angle_gamma   90.00
#
_symmetry.space_group_name_H-M   'P 1'
#
loop_
_entity.id
_entity.type
_entity.pdbx_description
1 polymer ?
#
loop_
_entity_poly.entity_id
_entity_poly.type
_entity_poly.pdbx_seq_one_letter_code
_entity_poly.pdbx_strand_id
1 'polypeptide(L)'
;MQAAKRLDPRPAPISAVVSSAKTPFVIELRLRGKALSAAQQATLKAAADRVAALIVSRFQPVKLDLPANSCDKGLPALREQLDHFVVFVTVKDLGDEIYGDSSPCELHDKTYLPIYGTVDLNSRGLDDLAQPELLDTMIHELLHALGVGTLWTADERVSLSGDSDDKTLVRKVGKQWYYTGARALAAYRALGGSAQGILLDPDQGHWSGNVVCSEILSGSAGDVTDRVNPVSPLTLGALEDLGYSVNTKLADRYALPKGRCPLD
;
A
#
# COMPACT_ATOMS: atom_id res chain seq x y z
N MET A 1 -15.80 -78.23 14.30
CA MET A 1 -14.91 -77.86 13.17
C MET A 1 -15.82 -77.39 12.05
N GLN A 2 -15.83 -76.17 11.51
CA GLN A 2 -14.91 -75.05 11.48
C GLN A 2 -15.72 -73.75 11.63
N ALA A 3 -15.18 -72.76 12.36
CA ALA A 3 -15.79 -71.45 12.54
C ALA A 3 -15.48 -70.55 11.32
N ALA A 4 -16.51 -69.90 10.79
CA ALA A 4 -16.42 -68.92 9.71
C ALA A 4 -15.73 -67.64 10.21
N LYS A 5 -14.64 -67.26 9.55
CA LYS A 5 -13.84 -66.06 9.82
C LYS A 5 -14.49 -64.85 9.16
N ARG A 6 -15.07 -63.93 9.97
CA ARG A 6 -15.54 -62.62 9.49
C ARG A 6 -14.34 -61.78 9.08
N LEU A 7 -14.37 -61.23 7.86
CA LEU A 7 -13.44 -60.19 7.41
C LEU A 7 -13.99 -58.83 7.86
N ASP A 8 -13.21 -58.12 8.68
CA ASP A 8 -13.46 -56.70 8.98
C ASP A 8 -13.13 -55.83 7.75
N PRO A 9 -13.98 -54.85 7.38
CA PRO A 9 -13.65 -53.89 6.35
C PRO A 9 -12.62 -52.88 6.89
N ARG A 10 -11.45 -52.80 6.25
CA ARG A 10 -10.49 -51.73 6.50
C ARG A 10 -11.13 -50.38 6.17
N PRO A 11 -11.06 -49.37 7.05
CA PRO A 11 -11.47 -48.02 6.68
C PRO A 11 -10.54 -47.48 5.59
N ALA A 12 -11.14 -46.89 4.54
CA ALA A 12 -10.41 -46.21 3.48
C ALA A 12 -9.59 -45.04 4.07
N PRO A 13 -8.39 -44.74 3.55
CA PRO A 13 -7.63 -43.60 4.00
C PRO A 13 -8.40 -42.32 3.71
N ILE A 14 -8.62 -41.52 4.75
CA ILE A 14 -9.15 -40.16 4.63
C ILE A 14 -8.11 -39.38 3.83
N SER A 15 -8.41 -39.10 2.56
CA SER A 15 -7.66 -38.12 1.78
C SER A 15 -7.73 -36.79 2.50
N ALA A 16 -6.63 -36.40 3.13
CA ALA A 16 -6.44 -35.05 3.63
C ALA A 16 -6.54 -34.11 2.43
N VAL A 17 -7.62 -33.33 2.36
CA VAL A 17 -7.70 -32.20 1.46
C VAL A 17 -6.63 -31.23 1.94
N VAL A 18 -5.50 -31.20 1.26
CA VAL A 18 -4.48 -30.18 1.44
C VAL A 18 -5.12 -28.87 0.99
N SER A 19 -5.63 -28.12 1.95
CA SER A 19 -6.04 -26.73 1.75
C SER A 19 -4.85 -26.00 1.16
N SER A 20 -4.95 -25.54 -0.09
CA SER A 20 -3.93 -24.68 -0.69
C SER A 20 -3.96 -23.35 0.04
N ALA A 21 -3.19 -23.23 1.12
CA ALA A 21 -2.99 -21.95 1.78
C ALA A 21 -2.51 -20.96 0.72
N LYS A 22 -3.26 -19.86 0.51
CA LYS A 22 -2.81 -18.78 -0.36
C LYS A 22 -1.50 -18.25 0.23
N THR A 23 -0.45 -18.19 -0.58
CA THR A 23 0.80 -17.54 -0.19
C THR A 23 0.47 -16.09 0.16
N PRO A 24 0.87 -15.60 1.35
CA PRO A 24 0.59 -14.23 1.75
C PRO A 24 1.30 -13.24 0.82
N PHE A 25 0.76 -12.02 0.71
CA PHE A 25 1.49 -10.92 0.09
C PHE A 25 2.70 -10.58 0.98
N VAL A 26 3.84 -10.27 0.36
CA VAL A 26 5.10 -9.97 1.05
C VAL A 26 5.67 -8.70 0.47
N ILE A 27 6.19 -7.84 1.34
CA ILE A 27 6.94 -6.63 0.99
C ILE A 27 8.37 -6.82 1.49
N GLU A 28 9.33 -6.91 0.57
CA GLU A 28 10.76 -6.93 0.88
C GLU A 28 11.31 -5.50 0.87
N LEU A 29 12.01 -5.10 1.93
CA LEU A 29 12.69 -3.81 2.00
C LEU A 29 14.17 -3.96 1.68
N ARG A 30 14.64 -3.23 0.66
CA ARG A 30 16.06 -3.14 0.28
C ARG A 30 16.62 -1.79 0.68
N LEU A 31 17.26 -1.74 1.84
CA LEU A 31 17.75 -0.50 2.46
C LEU A 31 19.01 0.05 1.79
N ARG A 32 19.07 1.37 1.63
CA ARG A 32 20.16 2.12 0.98
C ARG A 32 20.34 3.49 1.63
N GLY A 33 21.44 4.18 1.30
CA GLY A 33 21.70 5.54 1.78
C GLY A 33 22.28 5.58 3.21
N LYS A 34 21.91 6.60 3.98
CA LYS A 34 22.32 6.73 5.39
C LYS A 34 21.90 5.49 6.17
N ALA A 35 22.79 4.97 7.01
CA ALA A 35 22.52 3.79 7.80
C ALA A 35 21.42 4.07 8.84
N LEU A 36 20.46 3.14 8.94
CA LEU A 36 19.42 3.14 9.96
C LEU A 36 19.89 2.40 11.22
N SER A 37 19.48 2.88 12.39
CA SER A 37 19.60 2.11 13.64
C SER A 37 18.77 0.82 13.60
N ALA A 38 19.10 -0.15 14.46
CA ALA A 38 18.33 -1.40 14.55
C ALA A 38 16.85 -1.16 14.91
N ALA A 39 16.56 -0.12 15.72
CA ALA A 39 15.20 0.26 16.07
C ALA A 39 14.44 0.82 14.86
N GLN A 40 15.05 1.72 14.09
CA GLN A 40 14.44 2.24 12.86
C GLN A 40 14.19 1.12 11.83
N GLN A 41 15.15 0.20 11.63
CA GLN A 41 14.96 -0.96 10.75
C GLN A 41 13.80 -1.86 11.19
N ALA A 42 13.65 -2.08 12.50
CA ALA A 42 12.54 -2.85 13.05
C ALA A 42 11.19 -2.15 12.81
N THR A 43 11.13 -0.82 12.95
CA THR A 43 9.94 -0.02 12.65
C THR A 43 9.54 -0.10 11.18
N LEU A 44 10.51 0.06 10.27
CA LEU A 44 10.28 -0.08 8.83
C LEU A 44 9.74 -1.48 8.49
N LYS A 45 10.31 -2.52 9.09
CA LYS A 45 9.81 -3.88 8.91
C LYS A 45 8.38 -4.04 9.43
N ALA A 46 8.05 -3.45 10.58
CA ALA A 46 6.70 -3.49 11.13
C ALA A 46 5.68 -2.80 10.21
N ALA A 47 6.04 -1.68 9.58
CA ALA A 47 5.22 -1.03 8.56
C ALA A 47 4.99 -1.95 7.35
N ALA A 48 6.06 -2.56 6.83
CA ALA A 48 5.97 -3.49 5.70
C ALA A 48 5.08 -4.71 6.01
N ASP A 49 5.26 -5.33 7.18
CA ASP A 49 4.43 -6.44 7.64
C ASP A 49 2.95 -6.01 7.78
N ARG A 50 2.71 -4.80 8.31
CA ARG A 50 1.37 -4.23 8.48
C ARG A 50 0.67 -4.03 7.15
N VAL A 51 1.32 -3.37 6.19
CA VAL A 51 0.77 -3.12 4.84
C VAL A 51 0.57 -4.42 4.08
N ALA A 52 1.55 -5.34 4.12
CA ALA A 52 1.44 -6.64 3.48
C ALA A 52 0.23 -7.44 3.99
N ALA A 53 -0.05 -7.39 5.30
CA ALA A 53 -1.21 -8.08 5.88
C ALA A 53 -2.56 -7.52 5.41
N LEU A 54 -2.61 -6.26 4.95
CA LEU A 54 -3.82 -5.68 4.36
C LEU A 54 -4.17 -6.31 3.01
N ILE A 55 -3.22 -6.91 2.30
CA ILE A 55 -3.39 -7.41 0.94
C ILE A 55 -3.52 -8.94 0.95
N VAL A 56 -4.60 -9.42 0.33
CA VAL A 56 -4.94 -10.86 0.22
C VAL A 56 -4.75 -11.38 -1.22
N SER A 57 -4.75 -10.48 -2.20
CA SER A 57 -4.37 -10.85 -3.57
C SER A 57 -2.91 -11.30 -3.61
N ARG A 58 -2.63 -12.26 -4.48
CA ARG A 58 -1.27 -12.78 -4.66
C ARG A 58 -0.48 -11.82 -5.53
N PHE A 59 0.79 -11.64 -5.21
CA PHE A 59 1.75 -11.08 -6.15
C PHE A 59 1.89 -12.02 -7.37
N GLN A 60 2.00 -11.46 -8.57
CA GLN A 60 2.20 -12.24 -9.79
C GLN A 60 3.70 -12.43 -10.02
N PRO A 61 4.25 -13.65 -10.04
CA PRO A 61 5.67 -13.81 -10.27
C PRO A 61 6.10 -13.23 -11.63
N VAL A 62 7.16 -12.44 -11.64
CA VAL A 62 7.70 -11.79 -12.84
C VAL A 62 9.23 -11.84 -12.86
N LYS A 63 9.80 -12.10 -14.03
CA LYS A 63 11.25 -12.04 -14.24
C LYS A 63 11.62 -10.65 -14.74
N LEU A 64 12.53 -9.98 -14.03
CA LEU A 64 13.08 -8.69 -14.42
C LEU A 64 14.48 -8.85 -15.02
N ASP A 65 14.77 -8.07 -16.04
CA ASP A 65 16.12 -7.82 -16.57
C ASP A 65 16.23 -6.33 -16.92
N LEU A 66 16.33 -5.52 -15.88
CA LEU A 66 16.37 -4.07 -15.96
C LEU A 66 17.80 -3.57 -15.70
N PRO A 67 18.32 -2.62 -16.49
CA PRO A 67 19.59 -1.98 -16.20
C PRO A 67 19.54 -1.18 -14.89
N ALA A 68 20.72 -0.79 -14.39
CA ALA A 68 20.80 0.12 -13.25
C ALA A 68 20.17 1.48 -13.61
N ASN A 69 19.59 2.15 -12.63
CA ASN A 69 18.89 3.43 -12.77
C ASN A 69 17.63 3.40 -13.66
N SER A 70 17.01 2.23 -13.88
CA SER A 70 15.76 2.14 -14.66
C SER A 70 14.60 2.92 -14.06
N CYS A 71 14.47 2.95 -12.73
CA CYS A 71 13.39 3.66 -12.05
C CYS A 71 13.85 4.97 -11.40
N ASP A 72 14.88 4.91 -10.56
CA ASP A 72 15.50 6.10 -9.97
C ASP A 72 17.03 5.98 -10.00
N LYS A 73 17.69 7.13 -10.02
CA LYS A 73 19.14 7.26 -10.02
C LYS A 73 19.73 6.65 -8.75
N GLY A 74 20.68 5.72 -8.92
CA GLY A 74 21.37 5.01 -7.84
C GLY A 74 20.80 3.62 -7.53
N LEU A 75 19.69 3.24 -8.16
CA LEU A 75 19.16 1.89 -8.06
C LEU A 75 20.03 0.90 -8.87
N PRO A 76 20.25 -0.32 -8.34
CA PRO A 76 21.04 -1.33 -9.02
C PRO A 76 20.28 -1.89 -10.21
N ALA A 77 20.98 -2.63 -11.07
CA ALA A 77 20.30 -3.46 -12.06
C ALA A 77 19.48 -4.55 -11.33
N LEU A 78 18.28 -4.82 -11.83
CA LEU A 78 17.39 -5.88 -11.33
C LEU A 78 17.37 -7.02 -12.35
N ARG A 79 18.03 -8.14 -12.01
CA ARG A 79 18.15 -9.33 -12.88
C ARG A 79 17.76 -10.59 -12.11
N GLU A 80 16.49 -10.67 -11.74
CA GLU A 80 15.99 -11.70 -10.85
C GLU A 80 14.53 -12.05 -11.13
N GLN A 81 14.10 -13.18 -10.58
CA GLN A 81 12.69 -13.55 -10.52
C GLN A 81 12.13 -13.03 -9.21
N LEU A 82 11.12 -12.17 -9.29
CA LEU A 82 10.36 -11.72 -8.13
C LEU A 82 9.07 -12.53 -8.01
N ASP A 83 8.71 -12.88 -6.78
CA ASP A 83 7.44 -13.50 -6.39
C ASP A 83 6.75 -12.76 -5.23
N HIS A 84 7.28 -11.58 -4.91
CA HIS A 84 6.85 -10.65 -3.86
C HIS A 84 7.12 -9.21 -4.30
N PHE A 85 6.53 -8.24 -3.61
CA PHE A 85 6.74 -6.82 -3.89
C PHE A 85 8.05 -6.36 -3.25
N VAL A 86 8.93 -5.71 -4.02
CA VAL A 86 10.20 -5.18 -3.53
C VAL A 86 10.12 -3.66 -3.42
N VAL A 87 10.63 -3.11 -2.33
CA VAL A 87 10.73 -1.65 -2.15
C VAL A 87 12.17 -1.28 -1.83
N PHE A 88 12.75 -0.41 -2.65
CA PHE A 88 14.04 0.21 -2.34
C PHE A 88 13.82 1.38 -1.41
N VAL A 89 14.29 1.27 -0.18
CA VAL A 89 14.20 2.35 0.81
C VAL A 89 15.53 3.07 0.85
N THR A 90 15.58 4.33 0.43
CA THR A 90 16.80 5.15 0.43
C THR A 90 16.69 6.27 1.46
N VAL A 91 17.60 6.28 2.43
CA VAL A 91 17.67 7.39 3.38
C VAL A 91 18.61 8.46 2.80
N LYS A 92 18.06 9.60 2.38
CA LYS A 92 18.80 10.70 1.75
C LYS A 92 18.26 12.06 2.21
N ASP A 93 19.00 13.13 1.93
CA ASP A 93 18.53 14.50 2.21
C ASP A 93 17.46 14.89 1.17
N LEU A 94 16.27 15.24 1.65
CA LEU A 94 15.13 15.68 0.83
C LEU A 94 14.76 17.16 1.06
N GLY A 95 15.58 17.92 1.78
CA GLY A 95 15.24 19.30 2.18
C GLY A 95 14.44 19.35 3.49
N ASP A 96 13.72 20.44 3.71
CA ASP A 96 13.09 20.72 5.02
C ASP A 96 11.58 20.46 5.05
N GLU A 97 10.95 20.20 3.90
CA GLU A 97 9.49 20.23 3.76
C GLU A 97 8.82 18.85 3.66
N ILE A 98 9.58 17.77 3.48
CA ILE A 98 9.03 16.42 3.30
C ILE A 98 9.71 15.39 4.21
N TYR A 99 8.94 14.48 4.79
CA TYR A 99 9.45 13.37 5.60
C TYR A 99 9.81 12.15 4.75
N GLY A 100 9.10 11.98 3.64
CA GLY A 100 9.37 10.94 2.66
C GLY A 100 8.79 11.30 1.30
N ASP A 101 9.14 10.46 0.32
CA ASP A 101 8.56 10.45 -1.02
C ASP A 101 8.57 9.00 -1.53
N SER A 102 7.60 8.64 -2.36
CA SER A 102 7.46 7.28 -2.83
C SER A 102 6.73 7.18 -4.16
N SER A 103 7.15 6.22 -4.97
CA SER A 103 6.53 5.94 -6.26
C SER A 103 6.65 4.45 -6.62
N PRO A 104 5.66 3.90 -7.35
CA PRO A 104 5.85 2.65 -8.06
C PRO A 104 6.86 2.82 -9.20
N CYS A 105 7.55 1.74 -9.56
CA CYS A 105 8.52 1.76 -10.65
C CYS A 105 7.97 1.08 -11.91
N GLU A 106 7.90 -0.25 -11.89
CA GLU A 106 7.38 -1.04 -13.00
C GLU A 106 6.05 -1.66 -12.60
N LEU A 107 5.11 -1.73 -13.53
CA LEU A 107 3.80 -2.32 -13.29
C LEU A 107 3.64 -3.63 -14.06
N HIS A 108 2.89 -4.57 -13.48
CA HIS A 108 2.53 -5.80 -14.17
C HIS A 108 1.68 -5.53 -15.40
N ASP A 109 1.95 -6.25 -16.49
CA ASP A 109 1.07 -6.27 -17.65
C ASP A 109 -0.37 -6.66 -17.24
N LYS A 110 -1.37 -6.03 -17.87
CA LYS A 110 -2.82 -6.26 -17.70
C LYS A 110 -3.40 -5.83 -16.35
N THR A 111 -2.70 -6.06 -15.24
CA THR A 111 -3.20 -5.67 -13.90
C THR A 111 -2.79 -4.26 -13.53
N TYR A 112 -1.66 -3.78 -14.06
CA TYR A 112 -1.05 -2.49 -13.72
C TYR A 112 -0.85 -2.31 -12.21
N LEU A 113 -0.63 -3.42 -11.49
CA LEU A 113 -0.22 -3.41 -10.10
C LEU A 113 1.32 -3.32 -10.04
N PRO A 114 1.89 -2.54 -9.11
CA PRO A 114 3.34 -2.43 -8.93
C PRO A 114 4.06 -3.76 -8.74
N ILE A 115 5.18 -3.90 -9.46
CA ILE A 115 6.14 -5.00 -9.34
C ILE A 115 7.16 -4.67 -8.24
N TYR A 116 7.67 -3.45 -8.25
CA TYR A 116 8.55 -2.88 -7.23
C TYR A 116 8.37 -1.36 -7.18
N GLY A 117 8.86 -0.74 -6.11
CA GLY A 117 8.80 0.71 -5.93
C GLY A 117 9.98 1.27 -5.16
N THR A 118 9.96 2.58 -4.96
CA THR A 118 10.92 3.32 -4.15
C THR A 118 10.24 4.00 -2.98
N VAL A 119 10.97 4.12 -1.88
CA VAL A 119 10.66 5.02 -0.78
C VAL A 119 11.93 5.78 -0.44
N ASP A 120 11.89 7.10 -0.49
CA ASP A 120 12.93 7.94 0.04
C ASP A 120 12.51 8.44 1.43
N LEU A 121 13.36 8.25 2.43
CA LEU A 121 13.14 8.79 3.78
C LEU A 121 14.10 9.95 4.02
N ASN A 122 13.56 11.08 4.50
CA ASN A 122 14.36 12.27 4.71
C ASN A 122 15.31 12.13 5.90
N SER A 123 16.60 12.12 5.61
CA SER A 123 17.66 11.99 6.59
C SER A 123 17.75 13.14 7.61
N ARG A 124 17.18 14.32 7.32
CA ARG A 124 17.24 15.51 8.20
C ARG A 124 16.35 15.37 9.43
N GLY A 125 15.14 14.82 9.27
CA GLY A 125 14.16 14.67 10.37
C GLY A 125 14.06 13.26 10.93
N LEU A 126 14.64 12.26 10.27
CA LEU A 126 14.47 10.85 10.62
C LEU A 126 14.91 10.49 12.05
N ASP A 127 15.94 11.14 12.59
CA ASP A 127 16.43 10.86 13.95
C ASP A 127 15.56 11.52 15.02
N ASP A 128 14.72 12.49 14.64
CA ASP A 128 13.79 13.20 15.53
C ASP A 128 12.39 12.55 15.55
N LEU A 129 12.07 11.68 14.58
CA LEU A 129 10.81 10.95 14.54
C LEU A 129 10.73 9.90 15.65
N ALA A 130 9.69 10.00 16.47
CA ALA A 130 9.32 8.95 17.39
C ALA A 130 8.92 7.67 16.63
N GLN A 131 9.00 6.52 17.31
CA GLN A 131 8.70 5.24 16.68
C GLN A 131 7.32 5.17 16.00
N PRO A 132 6.22 5.69 16.61
CA PRO A 132 4.91 5.69 15.97
C PRO A 132 4.83 6.58 14.72
N GLU A 133 5.53 7.71 14.71
CA GLU A 133 5.55 8.65 13.58
C GLU A 133 6.30 8.02 12.39
N LEU A 134 7.47 7.43 12.64
CA LEU A 134 8.21 6.69 11.61
C LEU A 134 7.42 5.48 11.08
N LEU A 135 6.66 4.80 11.95
CA LEU A 135 5.80 3.70 11.52
C LEU A 135 4.76 4.19 10.51
N ASP A 136 4.08 5.29 10.83
CA ASP A 136 3.03 5.84 9.99
C ASP A 136 3.56 6.46 8.71
N THR A 137 4.67 7.21 8.76
CA THR A 137 5.36 7.67 7.55
C THR A 137 5.68 6.48 6.65
N MET A 138 6.26 5.41 7.19
CA MET A 138 6.59 4.26 6.35
C MET A 138 5.36 3.53 5.81
N ILE A 139 4.26 3.43 6.58
CA ILE A 139 3.00 2.86 6.07
C ILE A 139 2.44 3.71 4.93
N HIS A 140 2.44 5.04 5.09
CA HIS A 140 2.00 6.02 4.09
C HIS A 140 2.80 5.87 2.79
N GLU A 141 4.13 5.91 2.87
CA GLU A 141 5.00 5.77 1.71
C GLU A 141 4.85 4.40 1.03
N LEU A 142 4.69 3.31 1.79
CA LEU A 142 4.45 1.99 1.20
C LEU A 142 3.13 1.92 0.43
N LEU A 143 2.09 2.64 0.87
CA LEU A 143 0.81 2.71 0.16
C LEU A 143 0.95 3.49 -1.15
N HIS A 144 1.77 4.55 -1.19
CA HIS A 144 2.17 5.24 -2.41
C HIS A 144 2.96 4.33 -3.36
N ALA A 145 3.96 3.59 -2.87
CA ALA A 145 4.69 2.60 -3.67
C ALA A 145 3.77 1.53 -4.28
N LEU A 146 2.67 1.20 -3.60
CA LEU A 146 1.66 0.24 -4.05
C LEU A 146 0.61 0.84 -5.00
N GLY A 147 0.63 2.15 -5.24
CA GLY A 147 -0.19 2.83 -6.24
C GLY A 147 -1.28 3.76 -5.70
N VAL A 148 -1.49 3.81 -4.38
CA VAL A 148 -2.49 4.72 -3.79
C VAL A 148 -1.95 6.14 -3.92
N GLY A 149 -2.67 7.05 -4.54
CA GLY A 149 -2.21 8.43 -4.79
C GLY A 149 -1.30 8.59 -6.00
N THR A 150 -0.62 7.53 -6.44
CA THR A 150 0.36 7.57 -7.55
C THR A 150 -0.17 6.97 -8.84
N LEU A 151 -1.11 6.02 -8.79
CA LEU A 151 -1.67 5.34 -9.98
C LEU A 151 -3.16 5.63 -10.21
N TRP A 152 -3.59 6.84 -9.85
CA TRP A 152 -5.00 7.24 -9.96
C TRP A 152 -5.38 7.84 -11.31
N THR A 153 -4.42 8.18 -12.15
CA THR A 153 -4.62 8.68 -13.51
C THR A 153 -4.11 7.66 -14.54
N ALA A 154 -4.61 7.74 -15.76
CA ALA A 154 -4.22 6.83 -16.84
C ALA A 154 -2.75 7.01 -17.26
N ASP A 155 -2.25 8.24 -17.20
CA ASP A 155 -0.89 8.59 -17.63
C ASP A 155 0.21 7.87 -16.82
N GLU A 156 -0.08 7.53 -15.56
CA GLU A 156 0.85 6.84 -14.66
C GLU A 156 0.76 5.31 -14.76
N ARG A 157 -0.17 4.78 -15.57
CA ARG A 157 -0.50 3.36 -15.61
C ARG A 157 0.08 2.68 -16.84
N VAL A 158 1.40 2.75 -16.96
CA VAL A 158 2.18 2.07 -18.01
C VAL A 158 2.83 0.81 -17.43
N SER A 159 2.59 -0.32 -18.08
CA SER A 159 3.15 -1.61 -17.69
C SER A 159 4.58 -1.80 -18.17
N LEU A 160 5.25 -2.83 -17.65
CA LEU A 160 6.60 -3.23 -18.01
C LEU A 160 6.79 -3.45 -19.52
N SER A 161 5.77 -3.94 -20.23
CA SER A 161 5.81 -4.13 -21.69
C SER A 161 5.54 -2.85 -22.49
N GLY A 162 5.14 -1.76 -21.82
CA GLY A 162 4.75 -0.49 -22.42
C GLY A 162 3.25 -0.37 -22.72
N ASP A 163 2.43 -1.39 -22.41
CA ASP A 163 0.98 -1.28 -22.51
C ASP A 163 0.43 -0.31 -21.45
N SER A 164 -0.68 0.37 -21.72
CA SER A 164 -1.40 1.26 -20.78
C SER A 164 -2.90 0.95 -20.72
N ASP A 165 -3.58 1.40 -19.65
CA ASP A 165 -5.05 1.42 -19.57
C ASP A 165 -5.60 2.85 -19.45
N ASP A 166 -6.89 3.01 -19.75
CA ASP A 166 -7.58 4.30 -19.64
C ASP A 166 -8.19 4.50 -18.22
N LYS A 167 -7.73 3.76 -17.20
CA LYS A 167 -8.32 3.85 -15.87
C LYS A 167 -7.97 5.21 -15.26
N THR A 168 -9.01 5.97 -14.93
CA THR A 168 -8.90 7.14 -14.06
C THR A 168 -9.83 7.01 -12.87
N LEU A 169 -9.27 7.26 -11.68
CA LEU A 169 -9.98 7.22 -10.40
C LEU A 169 -10.22 8.64 -9.87
N VAL A 170 -9.77 9.67 -10.59
CA VAL A 170 -9.93 11.07 -10.20
C VAL A 170 -10.69 11.87 -11.23
N ARG A 171 -11.36 12.92 -10.77
CA ARG A 171 -12.11 13.84 -11.61
C ARG A 171 -11.94 15.28 -11.12
N LYS A 172 -11.65 16.17 -12.07
CA LYS A 172 -11.62 17.61 -11.83
C LYS A 172 -13.03 18.21 -11.87
N VAL A 173 -13.37 19.01 -10.88
CA VAL A 173 -14.60 19.82 -10.86
C VAL A 173 -14.22 21.25 -10.48
N GLY A 174 -14.30 22.18 -11.44
CA GLY A 174 -13.80 23.53 -11.26
C GLY A 174 -12.28 23.53 -11.01
N LYS A 175 -11.87 24.04 -9.84
CA LYS A 175 -10.46 24.08 -9.41
C LYS A 175 -10.04 22.92 -8.50
N GLN A 176 -10.97 22.04 -8.14
CA GLN A 176 -10.75 20.97 -7.18
C GLN A 176 -10.70 19.61 -7.86
N TRP A 177 -9.95 18.69 -7.25
CA TRP A 177 -9.87 17.30 -7.67
C TRP A 177 -10.58 16.41 -6.66
N TYR A 178 -11.26 15.40 -7.18
CA TYR A 178 -11.99 14.43 -6.38
C TYR A 178 -11.62 13.03 -6.79
N TYR A 179 -11.36 12.17 -5.81
CA TYR A 179 -11.35 10.74 -6.02
C TYR A 179 -12.76 10.20 -6.18
N THR A 180 -12.91 9.27 -7.12
CA THR A 180 -14.18 8.75 -7.63
C THR A 180 -14.20 7.22 -7.76
N GLY A 181 -13.13 6.53 -7.33
CA GLY A 181 -13.12 5.07 -7.23
C GLY A 181 -14.29 4.56 -6.38
N ALA A 182 -14.94 3.51 -6.87
CA ALA A 182 -16.25 3.09 -6.35
C ALA A 182 -16.16 2.52 -4.93
N ARG A 183 -15.07 1.82 -4.60
CA ARG A 183 -14.86 1.17 -3.31
C ARG A 183 -14.50 2.18 -2.24
N ALA A 184 -13.52 3.06 -2.48
CA ALA A 184 -13.19 4.10 -1.52
C ALA A 184 -14.36 5.07 -1.31
N LEU A 185 -15.08 5.45 -2.37
CA LEU A 185 -16.25 6.32 -2.27
C LEU A 185 -17.41 5.67 -1.48
N ALA A 186 -17.60 4.36 -1.61
CA ALA A 186 -18.57 3.65 -0.78
C ALA A 186 -18.16 3.64 0.70
N ALA A 187 -16.88 3.41 1.00
CA ALA A 187 -16.35 3.48 2.36
C ALA A 187 -16.49 4.90 2.95
N TYR A 188 -16.15 5.93 2.19
CA TYR A 188 -16.33 7.32 2.57
C TYR A 188 -17.78 7.66 2.95
N ARG A 189 -18.74 7.19 2.14
CA ARG A 189 -20.17 7.38 2.42
C ARG A 189 -20.64 6.62 3.67
N ALA A 190 -20.14 5.41 3.88
CA ALA A 190 -20.43 4.63 5.08
C ALA A 190 -19.90 5.31 6.37
N LEU A 191 -18.83 6.10 6.26
CA LEU A 191 -18.28 6.90 7.35
C LEU A 191 -19.03 8.24 7.57
N GLY A 192 -20.06 8.53 6.78
CA GLY A 192 -20.89 9.74 6.88
C GLY A 192 -20.58 10.82 5.83
N GLY A 193 -19.66 10.56 4.89
CA GLY A 193 -19.37 11.46 3.79
C GLY A 193 -20.54 11.61 2.83
N SER A 194 -20.84 12.83 2.40
CA SER A 194 -22.02 13.14 1.56
C SER A 194 -21.68 13.58 0.14
N ALA A 195 -20.40 13.79 -0.17
CA ALA A 195 -19.95 14.29 -1.46
C ALA A 195 -20.02 13.24 -2.58
N GLN A 196 -20.06 13.72 -3.83
CA GLN A 196 -20.04 12.87 -5.03
C GLN A 196 -18.65 12.24 -5.32
N GLY A 197 -17.62 12.69 -4.60
CA GLY A 197 -16.26 12.18 -4.61
C GLY A 197 -15.54 12.63 -3.34
N ILE A 198 -14.39 12.03 -3.04
CA ILE A 198 -13.57 12.42 -1.89
C ILE A 198 -12.65 13.55 -2.33
N LEU A 199 -12.67 14.70 -1.65
CA LEU A 199 -11.80 15.82 -2.02
C LEU A 199 -10.33 15.42 -1.84
N LEU A 200 -9.50 15.78 -2.82
CA LEU A 200 -8.05 15.58 -2.77
C LEU A 200 -7.33 16.89 -2.46
N ASP A 201 -6.13 16.78 -1.90
CA ASP A 201 -5.22 17.90 -1.85
C ASP A 201 -4.74 18.31 -3.26
N PRO A 202 -4.14 19.51 -3.42
CA PRO A 202 -3.76 20.02 -4.74
C PRO A 202 -2.78 19.14 -5.52
N ASP A 203 -1.98 18.33 -4.82
CA ASP A 203 -1.07 17.34 -5.41
C ASP A 203 -1.77 16.17 -6.10
N GLN A 204 -3.07 15.96 -5.83
CA GLN A 204 -3.88 14.85 -6.34
C GLN A 204 -3.44 13.45 -5.87
N GLY A 205 -2.43 13.36 -5.00
CA GLY A 205 -1.92 12.12 -4.42
C GLY A 205 -2.49 11.83 -3.04
N HIS A 206 -2.95 12.86 -2.33
CA HIS A 206 -3.45 12.72 -0.96
C HIS A 206 -4.94 13.01 -0.84
N TRP A 207 -5.58 12.35 0.12
CA TRP A 207 -6.87 12.79 0.60
C TRP A 207 -6.74 14.21 1.16
N SER A 208 -7.73 15.06 0.91
CA SER A 208 -7.65 16.40 1.49
C SER A 208 -7.77 16.33 3.01
N GLY A 209 -6.77 16.89 3.70
CA GLY A 209 -6.78 16.99 5.15
C GLY A 209 -8.03 17.65 5.70
N ASN A 210 -8.64 18.59 4.97
CA ASN A 210 -9.92 19.23 5.33
C ASN A 210 -11.12 18.27 5.44
N VAL A 211 -11.03 17.11 4.80
CA VAL A 211 -12.13 16.14 4.71
C VAL A 211 -11.88 14.92 5.59
N VAL A 212 -10.63 14.47 5.68
CA VAL A 212 -10.29 13.22 6.37
C VAL A 212 -9.45 13.42 7.64
N CYS A 213 -8.87 14.60 7.86
CA CYS A 213 -7.92 14.88 8.94
C CYS A 213 -6.82 13.81 9.05
N SER A 214 -6.68 13.13 10.18
CA SER A 214 -5.64 12.13 10.49
C SER A 214 -5.80 10.77 9.78
N GLU A 215 -6.39 10.69 8.58
CA GLU A 215 -6.35 9.42 7.84
C GLU A 215 -4.94 9.21 7.29
N ILE A 216 -4.46 7.95 7.25
CA ILE A 216 -3.08 7.65 6.86
C ILE A 216 -2.63 8.31 5.56
N LEU A 217 -3.50 8.50 4.55
CA LEU A 217 -3.17 9.09 3.25
C LEU A 217 -3.54 10.59 3.13
N SER A 218 -3.75 11.27 4.26
CA SER A 218 -3.93 12.73 4.29
C SER A 218 -2.61 13.46 4.04
N GLY A 219 -2.62 14.52 3.24
CA GLY A 219 -1.43 15.34 2.94
C GLY A 219 -1.03 16.28 4.09
N SER A 220 -1.93 16.47 5.06
CA SER A 220 -1.64 17.13 6.34
C SER A 220 -2.06 16.20 7.46
N ALA A 221 -1.12 15.73 8.28
CA ALA A 221 -1.45 15.02 9.50
C ALA A 221 -2.22 15.98 10.42
N GLY A 222 -3.52 15.77 10.59
CA GLY A 222 -4.30 16.50 11.59
C GLY A 222 -4.30 15.76 12.93
N ASP A 223 -4.80 16.41 13.98
CA ASP A 223 -5.08 15.79 15.28
C ASP A 223 -6.54 15.35 15.40
N VAL A 224 -6.89 14.08 15.16
CA VAL A 224 -8.29 13.60 15.34
C VAL A 224 -8.44 12.21 15.95
N THR A 225 -7.35 11.51 16.27
CA THR A 225 -7.48 10.29 17.10
C THR A 225 -6.40 10.26 18.16
N ASP A 226 -6.70 9.69 19.33
CA ASP A 226 -5.69 9.31 20.35
C ASP A 226 -4.68 8.23 19.84
N ARG A 227 -4.54 8.10 18.53
CA ARG A 227 -3.72 7.18 17.74
C ARG A 227 -3.09 7.98 16.61
N VAL A 228 -1.85 7.65 16.27
CA VAL A 228 -1.20 8.13 15.04
C VAL A 228 -1.97 7.55 13.82
N ASN A 229 -2.02 8.32 12.74
CA ASN A 229 -2.89 8.24 11.57
C ASN A 229 -3.43 6.83 11.18
N PRO A 230 -4.73 6.51 11.39
CA PRO A 230 -5.30 5.20 11.05
C PRO A 230 -5.28 4.85 9.56
N VAL A 231 -4.97 3.58 9.25
CA VAL A 231 -5.26 2.96 7.94
C VAL A 231 -6.73 2.58 7.88
N SER A 232 -7.55 3.46 7.31
CA SER A 232 -9.01 3.32 7.40
C SER A 232 -9.61 2.45 6.29
N PRO A 233 -10.92 2.13 6.35
CA PRO A 233 -11.64 1.54 5.22
C PRO A 233 -11.56 2.35 3.92
N LEU A 234 -11.29 3.66 4.00
CA LEU A 234 -11.11 4.54 2.85
C LEU A 234 -9.91 4.09 2.00
N THR A 235 -8.75 3.98 2.63
CA THR A 235 -7.49 3.55 2.01
C THR A 235 -7.56 2.12 1.51
N LEU A 236 -8.21 1.21 2.25
CA LEU A 236 -8.46 -0.15 1.77
C LEU A 236 -9.35 -0.16 0.51
N GLY A 237 -10.37 0.69 0.45
CA GLY A 237 -11.18 0.85 -0.76
C GLY A 237 -10.35 1.36 -1.94
N ALA A 238 -9.42 2.29 -1.72
CA ALA A 238 -8.54 2.77 -2.79
C ALA A 238 -7.61 1.68 -3.34
N LEU A 239 -7.10 0.78 -2.48
CA LEU A 239 -6.40 -0.43 -2.91
C LEU A 239 -7.30 -1.35 -3.76
N GLU A 240 -8.55 -1.56 -3.35
CA GLU A 240 -9.49 -2.37 -4.14
C GLU A 240 -9.81 -1.75 -5.52
N ASP A 241 -9.95 -0.43 -5.60
CA ASP A 241 -10.21 0.30 -6.85
C ASP A 241 -9.02 0.22 -7.84
N LEU A 242 -7.80 0.11 -7.33
CA LEU A 242 -6.60 -0.18 -8.14
C LEU A 242 -6.62 -1.60 -8.69
N GLY A 243 -7.13 -2.57 -7.92
CA GLY A 243 -7.28 -3.97 -8.33
C GLY A 243 -6.77 -4.99 -7.29
N TYR A 244 -6.34 -4.54 -6.11
CA TYR A 244 -5.98 -5.45 -5.02
C TYR A 244 -7.22 -6.13 -4.43
N SER A 245 -7.04 -7.32 -3.85
CA SER A 245 -7.99 -7.86 -2.88
C SER A 245 -7.45 -7.60 -1.49
N VAL A 246 -8.27 -7.05 -0.59
CA VAL A 246 -7.81 -6.61 0.74
C VAL A 246 -8.48 -7.38 1.89
N ASN A 247 -7.86 -7.35 3.06
CA ASN A 247 -8.42 -7.86 4.31
C ASN A 247 -9.09 -6.71 5.08
N THR A 248 -10.37 -6.45 4.80
CA THR A 248 -11.13 -5.35 5.41
C THR A 248 -11.26 -5.42 6.93
N LYS A 249 -11.03 -6.58 7.55
CA LYS A 249 -11.03 -6.76 9.01
C LYS A 249 -9.82 -6.11 9.69
N LEU A 250 -8.78 -5.80 8.92
CA LEU A 250 -7.55 -5.19 9.41
C LEU A 250 -7.54 -3.67 9.25
N ALA A 251 -8.61 -3.05 8.74
CA ALA A 251 -8.76 -1.60 8.78
C ALA A 251 -8.79 -1.12 10.23
N ASP A 252 -8.11 0.00 10.49
CA ASP A 252 -8.18 0.68 11.77
C ASP A 252 -9.54 1.32 11.98
N ARG A 253 -9.91 1.47 13.25
CA ARG A 253 -11.10 2.24 13.61
C ARG A 253 -10.87 3.69 13.21
N TYR A 254 -11.78 4.21 12.40
CA TYR A 254 -11.73 5.55 11.90
C TYR A 254 -13.16 6.09 11.76
N ALA A 255 -13.30 7.40 11.96
CA ALA A 255 -14.54 8.12 11.70
C ALA A 255 -14.17 9.42 11.02
N LEU A 256 -14.99 9.86 10.07
CA LEU A 256 -14.83 11.19 9.50
C LEU A 256 -15.00 12.26 10.59
N PRO A 257 -14.27 13.38 10.48
CA PRO A 257 -14.42 14.50 11.40
C PRO A 257 -15.84 15.04 11.39
N LYS A 258 -16.36 15.38 12.58
CA LYS A 258 -17.68 16.03 12.74
C LYS A 258 -17.61 17.56 12.72
N GLY A 259 -16.45 18.12 12.38
CA GLY A 259 -16.15 19.55 12.39
C GLY A 259 -14.93 19.87 11.53
N ARG A 260 -14.37 21.08 11.66
CA ARG A 260 -13.11 21.41 10.98
C ARG A 260 -11.98 20.59 11.60
N CYS A 261 -11.15 20.00 10.75
CA CYS A 261 -9.86 19.49 11.17
C CYS A 261 -9.03 20.64 11.73
N PRO A 262 -8.35 20.48 12.87
CA PRO A 262 -7.18 21.28 13.13
C PRO A 262 -6.18 20.93 12.02
N LEU A 263 -6.00 21.89 11.11
CA LEU A 263 -4.85 21.91 10.22
C LEU A 263 -3.86 22.84 10.89
N ASP A 264 -2.66 22.35 11.13
CA ASP A 264 -1.55 23.17 11.63
C ASP A 264 -1.13 24.21 10.58
#